data_AF-A0A0C2MX15-F1
#
_entry.id   AF-A0A0C2MX15-F1
#
_cell.length_a   1.000
_cell.length_b   1.000
_cell.length_c   1.000
_cell.angle_alpha   90.00
_cell.angle_beta   90.00
_cell.angle_gamma   90.00
#
_symmetry.space_group_name_H-M   'P 1'
#
loop_
_entity.id
_entity.type
_entity.pdbx_description
1 polymer ?
#
loop_
_entity_poly.entity_id
_entity_poly.type
_entity_poly.pdbx_seq_one_letter_code
_entity_poly.pdbx_strand_id
1 'polypeptide(L)'
;MSSLHNLVHLIPGSYINALDYESPEHLAQHLSKVSTNFTLYQRYFIWKKYYKIKPCKFYSNVCEMLDIIYQNTLAPFEDKGLSELTNASKCLSVNDMLKYMPN
;
A
#
# COMPACT_ATOMS: atom_id res chain seq x y z
N MET A 1 5.30 19.16 11.65
CA MET A 1 5.18 19.34 10.19
C MET A 1 5.29 17.98 9.49
N SER A 2 4.29 17.09 9.62
CA SER A 2 4.46 15.65 9.26
C SER A 2 3.31 15.02 8.45
N SER A 3 2.39 15.80 7.89
CA SER A 3 1.22 15.23 7.19
C SER A 3 1.31 15.23 5.66
N LEU A 4 2.11 16.12 5.06
CA LEU A 4 2.05 16.33 3.61
C LEU A 4 2.81 15.27 2.80
N HIS A 5 3.86 14.64 3.38
CA HIS A 5 4.73 13.71 2.64
C HIS A 5 4.01 12.42 2.21
N ASN A 6 2.97 11.98 2.94
CA ASN A 6 2.27 10.73 2.62
C ASN A 6 1.28 10.87 1.45
N LEU A 7 0.90 12.10 1.07
CA LEU A 7 -0.11 12.33 0.02
C LEU A 7 0.46 12.26 -1.39
N VAL A 8 1.78 12.44 -1.56
CA VAL A 8 2.45 12.48 -2.88
C VAL A 8 2.33 11.14 -3.62
N HIS A 9 2.20 10.04 -2.89
CA HIS A 9 2.05 8.70 -3.46
C HIS A 9 0.59 8.27 -3.66
N LEU A 10 -0.37 9.09 -3.25
CA LEU A 10 -1.80 8.79 -3.43
C LEU A 10 -2.30 9.31 -4.78
N ILE A 11 -3.26 8.58 -5.35
CA ILE A 11 -3.89 8.97 -6.60
C ILE A 11 -4.78 10.21 -6.35
N PRO A 12 -4.57 11.34 -7.05
CA PRO A 12 -5.35 12.54 -6.84
C PRO A 12 -6.86 12.31 -7.04
N GLY A 13 -7.66 12.82 -6.10
CA GLY A 13 -9.12 12.73 -6.16
C GLY A 13 -9.70 11.33 -5.92
N SER A 14 -8.88 10.33 -5.55
CA SER A 14 -9.36 8.98 -5.23
C SER A 14 -9.77 8.79 -3.76
N TYR A 15 -9.60 9.81 -2.93
CA TYR A 15 -9.78 9.74 -1.49
C TYR A 15 -10.36 11.04 -0.93
N ILE A 16 -10.81 10.95 0.32
CA ILE A 16 -11.23 12.09 1.14
C ILE A 16 -10.19 12.21 2.25
N ASN A 17 -9.43 13.31 2.28
CA ASN A 17 -8.48 13.55 3.36
C ASN A 17 -9.22 14.15 4.56
N ALA A 18 -9.23 13.45 5.69
CA ALA A 18 -9.89 13.93 6.91
C ALA A 18 -9.28 15.25 7.43
N LEU A 19 -7.99 15.50 7.13
CA LEU A 19 -7.26 16.66 7.59
C LEU A 19 -7.57 17.94 6.78
N ASP A 20 -8.32 17.83 5.68
CA ASP A 20 -8.76 18.98 4.88
C ASP A 20 -10.00 19.66 5.48
N TYR A 21 -10.57 19.12 6.56
CA TYR A 21 -11.79 19.63 7.19
C TYR A 21 -11.49 20.30 8.53
N GLU A 22 -12.15 21.42 8.79
CA GLU A 22 -11.97 22.21 10.02
C GLU A 22 -12.33 21.44 11.30
N SER A 23 -13.25 20.48 11.20
CA SER A 23 -13.66 19.64 12.32
C SER A 23 -14.18 18.27 11.85
N PRO A 24 -14.24 17.26 12.74
CA PRO A 24 -14.87 15.98 12.44
C PRO A 24 -16.35 16.10 12.02
N GLU A 25 -17.06 17.11 12.51
CA GLU A 25 -18.45 17.37 12.12
C GLU A 25 -18.57 17.78 10.64
N HIS A 26 -17.70 18.68 10.17
CA HIS A 26 -17.67 19.07 8.75
C HIS A 26 -17.34 17.88 7.85
N LEU A 27 -16.43 17.01 8.27
CA LEU A 27 -16.15 15.75 7.57
C LEU A 27 -17.40 14.85 7.54
N ALA A 28 -18.08 14.67 8.67
CA ALA A 28 -19.28 13.84 8.75
C ALA A 28 -20.40 14.36 7.83
N GLN A 29 -20.62 15.67 7.78
CA GLN A 29 -21.57 16.31 6.87
C GLN A 29 -21.20 16.05 5.40
N HIS A 30 -19.92 16.13 5.04
CA HIS A 30 -19.47 15.80 3.69
C HIS A 30 -19.67 14.32 3.35
N LEU A 31 -19.31 13.42 4.26
CA LEU A 31 -19.51 11.97 4.08
C LEU A 31 -20.99 11.61 3.90
N SER A 32 -21.89 12.27 4.62
CA SER A 32 -23.35 12.11 4.46
C SER A 32 -23.83 12.55 3.07
N LYS A 33 -23.27 13.64 2.52
CA LYS A 33 -23.57 14.08 1.14
C LYS A 33 -23.03 13.08 0.12
N VAL A 34 -21.82 12.57 0.31
CA VAL A 34 -21.20 11.58 -0.58
C VAL A 34 -22.00 10.28 -0.58
N SER A 35 -22.45 9.79 0.58
CA SER A 35 -23.17 8.51 0.69
C SER A 35 -24.56 8.54 0.05
N THR A 36 -25.19 9.72 -0.01
CA THR A 36 -26.55 9.90 -0.55
C THR A 36 -26.56 10.36 -2.01
N ASN A 37 -25.47 10.94 -2.51
CA ASN A 37 -25.34 11.40 -3.89
C ASN A 37 -24.42 10.49 -4.71
N PHE A 38 -25.03 9.61 -5.51
CA PHE A 38 -24.30 8.65 -6.35
C PHE A 38 -23.32 9.32 -7.32
N THR A 39 -23.70 10.44 -7.94
CA THR A 39 -22.82 11.16 -8.85
C THR A 39 -21.58 11.71 -8.14
N LEU A 40 -21.74 12.21 -6.90
CA LEU A 40 -20.61 12.67 -6.09
C LEU A 40 -19.71 11.50 -5.67
N TYR A 41 -20.30 10.39 -5.23
CA TYR A 41 -19.56 9.17 -4.92
C TYR A 41 -18.72 8.66 -6.10
N GLN A 42 -19.30 8.64 -7.31
CA GLN A 42 -18.62 8.20 -8.52
C GLN A 42 -17.40 9.05 -8.90
N ARG A 43 -17.35 10.34 -8.49
CA ARG A 43 -16.19 11.20 -8.78
C ARG A 43 -14.89 10.66 -8.17
N TYR A 44 -14.97 10.00 -7.00
CA TYR A 44 -13.82 9.36 -6.35
C TYR A 44 -13.30 8.12 -7.07
N PHE A 45 -13.93 7.70 -8.18
CA PHE A 45 -13.49 6.59 -9.02
C PHE A 45 -13.04 7.03 -10.41
N ILE A 46 -13.06 8.34 -10.74
CA ILE A 46 -12.64 8.87 -12.03
C ILE A 46 -11.20 8.48 -12.37
N TRP A 47 -10.35 8.39 -11.35
CA TRP A 47 -8.97 7.97 -11.51
C TRP A 47 -8.81 6.62 -12.23
N LYS A 48 -9.78 5.70 -12.15
CA LYS A 48 -9.73 4.42 -12.86
C LYS A 48 -9.64 4.57 -14.39
N LYS A 49 -10.01 5.74 -14.94
CA LYS A 49 -9.83 6.08 -16.35
C LYS A 49 -8.38 6.38 -16.73
N TYR A 50 -7.59 6.87 -15.78
CA TYR A 50 -6.25 7.39 -16.01
C TYR A 50 -5.14 6.49 -15.47
N TYR A 51 -5.44 5.70 -14.42
CA TYR A 51 -4.48 4.83 -13.77
C TYR A 51 -4.88 3.37 -13.99
N LYS A 52 -3.90 2.54 -14.35
CA LYS A 52 -4.06 1.09 -14.41
C LYS A 52 -3.42 0.47 -13.18
N ILE A 53 -4.21 -0.30 -12.43
CA ILE A 53 -3.65 -1.19 -11.42
C ILE A 53 -2.90 -2.28 -12.19
N LYS A 54 -1.57 -2.28 -12.10
CA LYS A 54 -0.82 -3.45 -12.53
C LYS A 54 -1.15 -4.55 -11.52
N PRO A 55 -1.75 -5.67 -11.94
CA PRO A 55 -1.90 -6.79 -11.02
C PRO A 55 -0.53 -7.12 -10.47
N CYS A 56 -0.40 -7.21 -9.15
CA CYS A 56 0.76 -7.88 -8.57
C CYS A 56 0.73 -9.29 -9.14
N LYS A 57 1.61 -9.55 -10.12
CA LYS A 57 1.97 -10.91 -10.46
C LYS A 57 2.64 -11.42 -9.20
N PHE A 58 1.90 -12.16 -8.38
CA PHE A 58 2.55 -13.06 -7.44
C PHE A 58 3.28 -14.05 -8.34
N TYR A 59 4.56 -13.79 -8.53
CA TYR A 59 5.44 -14.70 -9.22
C TYR A 59 5.46 -15.96 -8.37
N SER A 60 4.70 -16.96 -8.81
CA SER A 60 4.45 -18.20 -8.07
C SER A 60 5.69 -19.07 -7.93
N ASN A 61 6.78 -18.70 -8.61
CA ASN A 61 8.07 -19.32 -8.40
C ASN A 61 8.88 -18.46 -7.41
N VAL A 62 9.30 -19.11 -6.32
CA VAL A 62 10.10 -18.51 -5.25
C VAL A 62 11.39 -17.88 -5.81
N CYS A 63 11.94 -18.41 -6.90
CA CYS A 63 13.16 -17.89 -7.52
C CYS A 63 13.01 -16.48 -8.09
N GLU A 64 11.91 -16.18 -8.78
CA GLU A 64 11.62 -14.86 -9.36
C GLU A 64 11.28 -13.84 -8.28
N MET A 65 10.68 -14.30 -7.17
CA MET A 65 10.54 -13.47 -5.97
C MET A 65 11.91 -13.13 -5.36
N LEU A 66 12.82 -14.11 -5.27
CA LEU A 66 14.19 -13.90 -4.81
C LEU A 66 14.98 -12.97 -5.74
N ASP A 67 14.81 -13.08 -7.06
CA ASP A 67 15.42 -12.16 -8.02
C ASP A 67 14.91 -10.73 -7.84
N ILE A 68 13.60 -10.54 -7.67
CA ILE A 68 13.04 -9.20 -7.40
C ILE A 68 13.58 -8.66 -6.07
N ILE A 69 13.60 -9.46 -5.01
CA ILE A 69 14.15 -9.04 -3.72
C ILE A 69 15.62 -8.66 -3.88
N TYR A 70 16.43 -9.48 -4.54
CA TYR A 70 17.85 -9.25 -4.79
C TYR A 70 18.09 -7.96 -5.60
N GLN A 71 17.37 -7.78 -6.71
CA GLN A 71 17.50 -6.57 -7.53
C GLN A 71 17.09 -5.30 -6.76
N ASN A 72 16.11 -5.40 -5.86
CA ASN A 72 15.70 -4.26 -5.07
C ASN A 72 16.59 -4.05 -3.82
N THR A 73 17.19 -5.08 -3.21
CA THR A 73 18.15 -4.94 -2.09
C THR A 73 19.50 -4.36 -2.48
N LEU A 74 19.84 -4.42 -3.76
CA LEU A 74 21.02 -3.74 -4.32
C LEU A 74 20.77 -2.24 -4.55
N ALA A 75 19.52 -1.78 -4.56
CA ALA A 75 19.23 -0.35 -4.42
C ALA A 75 19.37 0.01 -2.93
N PRO A 76 20.06 1.12 -2.57
CA PRO A 76 20.19 1.53 -1.18
C PRO A 76 18.80 1.80 -0.60
N PHE A 77 18.28 0.83 0.16
CA PHE A 77 17.00 0.95 0.82
C PHE A 77 17.16 1.83 2.06
N GLU A 78 16.50 2.99 2.07
CA GLU A 78 16.20 3.74 3.31
C GLU A 78 15.01 3.11 4.08
N ASP A 79 14.43 2.01 3.58
CA ASP A 79 13.32 1.33 4.25
C ASP A 79 13.79 0.33 5.31
N LYS A 80 13.50 0.66 6.57
CA LYS A 80 13.85 -0.16 7.74
C LYS A 80 13.14 -1.52 7.75
N GLY A 81 11.91 -1.60 7.23
CA GLY A 81 11.15 -2.85 7.20
C GLY A 81 11.77 -3.87 6.25
N LEU A 82 12.12 -3.43 5.04
CA LEU A 82 12.77 -4.27 4.04
C LEU A 82 14.17 -4.69 4.47
N SER A 83 14.98 -3.78 5.03
CA SER A 83 16.32 -4.15 5.53
C SER A 83 16.27 -5.20 6.66
N GLU A 84 15.23 -5.18 7.48
CA GLU A 84 15.01 -6.22 8.49
C GLU A 84 14.55 -7.56 7.88
N LEU A 85 13.66 -7.54 6.89
CA LEU A 85 13.16 -8.76 6.23
C LEU A 85 14.25 -9.45 5.39
N THR A 86 15.19 -8.69 4.84
CA THR A 86 16.27 -9.22 3.98
C THR A 86 17.53 -9.56 4.77
N ASN A 87 17.52 -9.34 6.09
CA ASN A 87 18.63 -9.73 6.95
C ASN A 87 18.67 -11.26 7.08
N ALA A 88 19.65 -11.88 6.43
CA ALA A 88 19.85 -13.33 6.45
C ALA A 88 19.98 -13.91 7.87
N SER A 89 20.45 -13.12 8.86
CA SER A 89 20.55 -13.57 10.26
C SER A 89 19.20 -13.70 10.95
N LYS A 90 18.12 -13.14 10.38
CA LYS A 90 16.74 -13.25 10.88
C LYS A 90 15.93 -14.33 10.17
N CYS A 91 16.48 -14.97 9.13
CA CYS A 91 15.81 -16.06 8.43
C CYS A 91 15.70 -17.31 9.33
N LEU A 92 14.55 -17.98 9.27
CA LEU A 92 14.35 -19.28 9.93
C LEU A 92 15.17 -20.36 9.22
N SER A 93 15.67 -21.34 9.98
CA SER A 93 16.23 -22.53 9.36
C SER A 93 15.13 -23.34 8.69
N VAL A 94 15.49 -24.16 7.69
CA VAL A 94 14.54 -25.07 7.03
C VAL A 94 13.81 -25.96 8.06
N ASN A 95 14.52 -26.39 9.11
CA ASN A 95 13.96 -27.19 10.19
C ASN A 95 12.93 -26.39 11.02
N ASP A 96 13.18 -25.11 11.27
CA ASP A 96 12.23 -24.24 11.97
C ASP A 96 11.00 -23.94 11.11
N MET A 97 11.15 -23.83 9.78
CA MET A 97 10.03 -23.62 8.86
C MET A 97 9.07 -24.82 8.81
N LEU A 98 9.59 -26.04 8.86
CA LEU A 98 8.79 -27.28 8.87
C LEU A 98 7.84 -27.37 10.07
N LYS A 99 8.14 -26.68 11.17
CA LYS A 99 7.26 -26.60 12.35
C LYS A 99 5.93 -25.90 12.06
N TYR A 100 5.88 -25.06 11.03
CA TYR A 100 4.74 -24.20 10.72
C TYR A 100 4.03 -24.56 9.42
N MET A 101 4.54 -25.55 8.67
CA MET A 101 3.86 -26.09 7.49
C MET A 101 3.05 -27.33 7.90
N PRO A 102 1.70 -27.31 7.82
CA PRO A 102 0.90 -28.49 8.08
C PRO A 102 1.17 -29.56 7.01
N ASN A 103 1.15 -30.83 7.45
CA ASN A 103 1.29 -32.02 6.60
C ASN A 103 0.17 -32.12 5.55
#